data_AF-A0A2V4AQ71-F1
#
_entry.id   AF-A0A2V4AQ71-F1
#
_cell.length_a   1.000
_cell.length_b   1.000
_cell.length_c   1.000
_cell.angle_alpha   90.00
_cell.angle_beta   90.00
_cell.angle_gamma   90.00
#
_symmetry.space_group_name_H-M   'P 1'
#
loop_
_entity.id
_entity.type
_entity.pdbx_description
1 polymer ?
#
loop_
_entity_poly.entity_id
_entity_poly.type
_entity_poly.pdbx_seq_one_letter_code
_entity_poly.pdbx_strand_id
1 'polypeptide(L)'
;MSEQEARQYMERLRSAPVEQVAAELISSVLNAAQVKLGRRDARLLIDLAAMMTDQVREYVSGDLGKQIDQALAQLRLHQVNAENEAAGREPEAGDLDRVPAPPRAAGQAAPAEQPRPASRLWVPGQ
;
A
#
# COMPACT_ATOMS: atom_id res chain seq x y z
N MET A 1 6.16 -20.54 17.81
CA MET A 1 6.39 -19.49 18.83
C MET A 1 5.87 -20.02 20.15
N SER A 2 6.74 -20.13 21.15
CA SER A 2 6.31 -20.52 22.49
C SER A 2 5.62 -19.36 23.22
N GLU A 3 4.81 -19.66 24.22
CA GLU A 3 4.14 -18.64 25.04
C GLU A 3 5.16 -17.72 25.74
N GLN A 4 6.33 -18.25 26.10
CA GLN A 4 7.42 -17.49 26.72
C GLN A 4 8.06 -16.50 25.72
N GLU A 5 8.30 -16.93 24.49
CA GLU A 5 8.80 -16.06 23.41
C GLU A 5 7.82 -14.91 23.10
N ALA A 6 6.51 -15.20 23.13
CA ALA A 6 5.47 -14.20 22.93
C ALA A 6 5.49 -13.11 24.01
N ARG A 7 5.59 -13.51 25.29
CA ARG A 7 5.65 -12.55 26.40
C ARG A 7 6.90 -11.68 26.33
N GLN A 8 8.06 -12.27 26.06
CA GLN A 8 9.32 -11.51 25.92
C GLN A 8 9.29 -10.56 24.72
N TYR A 9 8.64 -10.94 23.62
CA TYR A 9 8.45 -10.05 22.48
C TYR A 9 7.55 -8.87 22.84
N MET A 10 6.44 -9.11 23.56
CA MET A 10 5.53 -8.05 24.01
C MET A 10 6.20 -7.08 24.98
N GLU A 11 7.03 -7.57 25.90
CA GLU A 11 7.79 -6.72 26.83
C GLU A 11 8.80 -5.82 26.10
N ARG A 12 9.48 -6.36 25.07
CA ARG A 12 10.37 -5.57 24.21
C ARG A 12 9.60 -4.50 23.43
N LEU A 13 8.47 -4.85 22.83
CA LEU A 13 7.63 -3.87 22.12
C LEU A 13 7.13 -2.75 23.04
N ARG A 14 6.75 -3.09 24.29
CA ARG A 14 6.25 -2.10 25.26
C ARG A 14 7.31 -1.08 25.68
N SER A 15 8.58 -1.48 25.65
CA SER A 15 9.72 -0.65 26.07
C SER A 15 10.42 0.04 24.90
N ALA A 16 10.14 -0.36 23.66
CA ALA A 16 10.79 0.18 22.48
C ALA A 16 10.35 1.63 22.19
N PRO A 17 11.26 2.49 21.69
CA PRO A 17 10.89 3.78 21.14
C PRO A 17 9.89 3.63 19.97
N VAL A 18 8.90 4.51 19.90
CA VAL A 18 7.88 4.46 18.83
C VAL A 18 8.50 4.57 17.43
N GLU A 19 9.56 5.36 17.26
CA GLU A 19 10.30 5.49 16.00
C GLU A 19 10.89 4.14 15.56
N GLN A 20 11.43 3.36 16.50
CA GLN A 20 11.96 2.02 16.21
C GLN A 20 10.85 1.07 15.76
N VAL A 21 9.72 1.04 16.48
CA VAL A 21 8.58 0.19 16.13
C VAL A 21 8.02 0.57 14.76
N ALA A 22 7.88 1.87 14.47
CA ALA A 22 7.43 2.37 13.18
C ALA A 22 8.40 1.97 12.06
N ALA A 23 9.72 2.13 12.27
CA ALA A 23 10.74 1.75 11.30
C ALA A 23 10.71 0.25 10.98
N GLU A 24 10.57 -0.61 12.00
CA GLU A 24 10.48 -2.06 11.83
C GLU A 24 9.23 -2.46 11.03
N LEU A 25 8.08 -1.88 11.35
CA LEU A 25 6.82 -2.15 10.65
C LEU A 25 6.86 -1.68 9.19
N ILE A 26 7.32 -0.45 8.93
CA ILE A 26 7.45 0.10 7.58
C ILE A 26 8.44 -0.75 6.76
N SER A 27 9.60 -1.09 7.34
CA SER A 27 10.60 -1.94 6.68
C SER A 27 10.05 -3.31 6.32
N SER A 28 9.27 -3.93 7.20
CA SER A 28 8.60 -5.21 6.93
C SER A 28 7.66 -5.12 5.72
N VAL A 29 6.84 -4.06 5.64
CA VAL A 29 5.94 -3.83 4.51
C VAL A 29 6.72 -3.56 3.22
N LEU A 30 7.77 -2.74 3.25
CA LEU A 30 8.63 -2.46 2.10
C LEU A 30 9.30 -3.74 1.57
N ASN A 31 9.82 -4.59 2.47
CA ASN A 31 10.42 -5.87 2.09
C ASN A 31 9.39 -6.81 1.45
N ALA A 32 8.18 -6.89 2.01
CA ALA A 32 7.10 -7.68 1.42
C ALA A 32 6.69 -7.16 0.04
N ALA A 33 6.65 -5.84 -0.15
CA ALA A 33 6.41 -5.22 -1.46
C ALA A 33 7.49 -5.60 -2.48
N GLN A 34 8.77 -5.56 -2.08
CA GLN A 34 9.90 -5.91 -2.93
C GLN A 34 9.82 -7.36 -3.44
N VAL A 35 9.45 -8.31 -2.57
CA VAL A 35 9.30 -9.72 -2.94
C VAL A 35 8.15 -9.94 -3.92
N LYS A 36 7.14 -9.06 -3.90
CA LYS A 36 5.93 -9.17 -4.72
C LYS A 36 5.93 -8.28 -5.96
N LEU A 37 7.08 -7.69 -6.34
CA LEU A 37 7.14 -6.76 -7.48
C LEU A 37 6.54 -7.36 -8.75
N GLY A 38 5.78 -6.56 -9.49
CA GLY A 38 5.06 -6.99 -10.69
C GLY A 38 3.65 -7.52 -10.40
N ARG A 39 3.31 -7.78 -9.13
CA ARG A 39 1.98 -8.22 -8.68
C ARG A 39 1.14 -7.05 -8.17
N ARG A 40 -0.19 -7.17 -8.22
CA ARG A 40 -1.11 -6.15 -7.68
C ARG A 40 -1.00 -5.99 -6.17
N ASP A 41 -0.65 -7.07 -5.47
CA ASP A 41 -0.31 -7.04 -4.04
C ASP A 41 0.80 -6.02 -3.71
N ALA A 42 1.85 -5.94 -4.54
CA ALA A 42 2.97 -5.04 -4.28
C ALA A 42 2.53 -3.58 -4.36
N ARG A 43 1.63 -3.22 -5.30
CA ARG A 43 1.04 -1.87 -5.32
C ARG A 43 0.37 -1.53 -3.99
N LEU A 44 -0.44 -2.44 -3.45
CA LEU A 44 -1.13 -2.21 -2.17
C LEU A 44 -0.13 -2.04 -1.02
N LEU A 45 0.92 -2.87 -0.98
CA LEU A 45 1.93 -2.80 0.07
C LEU A 45 2.77 -1.51 -0.02
N ILE A 46 3.12 -1.06 -1.22
CA ILE A 46 3.79 0.24 -1.45
C ILE A 46 2.89 1.39 -0.96
N ASP A 47 1.61 1.36 -1.29
CA ASP A 47 0.65 2.38 -0.85
C ASP A 47 0.44 2.37 0.67
N LEU A 48 0.39 1.18 1.28
CA LEU A 48 0.31 1.03 2.73
C LEU A 48 1.55 1.61 3.42
N ALA A 49 2.75 1.28 2.93
CA ALA A 49 4.00 1.84 3.47
C ALA A 49 4.04 3.36 3.34
N ALA A 50 3.56 3.92 2.23
CA ALA A 50 3.46 5.37 2.05
C ALA A 50 2.49 6.01 3.06
N MET A 51 1.30 5.44 3.26
CA MET A 51 0.34 5.92 4.26
C MET A 51 0.91 5.87 5.68
N MET A 52 1.59 4.77 6.05
CA MET A 52 2.25 4.64 7.35
C MET A 52 3.31 5.72 7.52
N THR A 53 4.13 5.94 6.50
CA THR A 53 5.21 6.95 6.51
C THR A 53 4.66 8.34 6.72
N ASP A 54 3.61 8.71 5.99
CA ASP A 54 2.98 10.03 6.14
C ASP A 54 2.37 10.21 7.53
N GLN A 55 1.75 9.17 8.09
CA GLN A 55 1.17 9.21 9.43
C GLN A 55 2.21 9.38 10.55
N VAL A 56 3.41 8.81 10.38
CA VAL A 56 4.47 8.87 11.41
C VAL A 56 5.48 9.99 11.17
N ARG A 57 5.33 10.77 10.10
CA ARG A 57 6.34 11.74 9.62
C ARG A 57 6.79 12.74 10.69
N GLU A 58 5.88 13.20 11.53
CA GLU A 58 6.16 14.17 12.61
C GLU A 58 6.84 13.54 13.84
N TYR A 59 6.86 12.21 13.92
CA TYR A 59 7.34 11.44 15.07
C TYR A 59 8.65 10.69 14.79
N VAL A 60 9.15 10.75 13.56
CA VAL A 60 10.41 10.11 13.14
C VAL A 60 11.46 11.15 12.78
N SER A 61 12.72 10.76 12.86
CA SER A 61 13.83 11.61 12.42
C SER A 61 13.72 11.94 10.93
N GLY A 62 14.15 13.14 10.56
CA GLY A 62 14.12 13.59 9.16
C GLY A 62 14.97 12.72 8.22
N ASP A 63 16.06 12.13 8.73
CA ASP A 63 16.91 11.23 7.93
C ASP A 63 16.26 9.87 7.71
N LEU A 64 15.57 9.31 8.70
CA LEU A 64 14.78 8.09 8.52
C LEU A 64 13.65 8.34 7.52
N GLY A 65 12.93 9.46 7.65
CA GLY A 65 11.87 9.84 6.71
C GLY A 65 12.38 9.90 5.27
N LYS A 66 13.53 10.53 5.03
CA LYS A 66 14.16 10.59 3.70
C LYS A 66 14.56 9.20 3.16
N GLN A 67 15.10 8.33 4.00
CA GLN A 67 15.46 6.96 3.60
C GLN A 67 14.24 6.17 3.16
N ILE A 68 13.13 6.29 3.90
CA ILE A 68 11.87 5.63 3.56
C ILE A 68 11.29 6.22 2.25
N ASP A 69 11.30 7.54 2.10
CA ASP A 69 10.83 8.21 0.87
C ASP A 69 11.63 7.75 -0.37
N GLN A 70 12.95 7.59 -0.23
CA GLN A 70 13.82 7.04 -1.28
C GLN A 70 13.49 5.59 -1.62
N ALA A 71 13.31 4.73 -0.61
CA ALA A 71 12.93 3.34 -0.81
C ALA A 71 11.57 3.21 -1.53
N LEU A 72 10.58 4.01 -1.11
CA LEU A 72 9.27 4.07 -1.76
C LEU A 72 9.36 4.50 -3.23
N ALA A 73 10.17 5.52 -3.53
CA ALA A 73 10.37 5.98 -4.90
C ALA A 73 11.00 4.88 -5.79
N GLN A 74 12.00 4.17 -5.28
CA GLN A 74 12.63 3.06 -5.98
C GLN A 74 11.66 1.90 -6.21
N LEU A 75 10.90 1.49 -5.18
CA LEU A 75 9.91 0.41 -5.32
C LEU A 75 8.82 0.74 -6.32
N ARG A 76 8.32 1.98 -6.36
CA ARG A 76 7.34 2.41 -7.36
C ARG A 76 7.87 2.27 -8.79
N LEU A 77 9.10 2.70 -9.02
CA LEU A 77 9.75 2.54 -10.32
C LEU A 77 9.92 1.06 -10.68
N HIS A 78 10.43 0.25 -9.75
CA HIS A 78 10.62 -1.19 -9.97
C HIS A 78 9.29 -1.91 -10.19
N GLN A 79 8.22 -1.49 -9.52
CA GLN A 79 6.89 -2.07 -9.70
C GLN A 79 6.40 -1.87 -11.12
N VAL A 80 6.49 -0.64 -11.64
CA VAL A 80 6.08 -0.33 -13.02
C VAL A 80 6.90 -1.15 -14.03
N ASN A 81 8.22 -1.25 -13.82
CA ASN A 81 9.08 -2.04 -14.69
C ASN A 81 8.70 -3.53 -14.66
N ALA A 82 8.53 -4.11 -13.47
CA ALA A 82 8.17 -5.51 -13.30
C ALA A 82 6.78 -5.84 -13.88
N GLU A 83 5.82 -4.91 -13.78
CA GLU A 83 4.49 -5.06 -14.40
C GLU A 83 4.55 -5.06 -15.93
N ASN A 84 5.41 -4.22 -16.51
CA ASN A 84 5.64 -4.22 -17.95
C ASN A 84 6.26 -5.55 -18.42
N GLU A 85 7.18 -6.14 -17.64
CA GLU A 85 7.78 -7.45 -17.92
C GLU A 85 6.82 -8.63 -17.68
N ALA A 86 5.87 -8.45 -16.77
CA ALA A 86 4.81 -9.42 -16.47
C ALA A 86 3.56 -9.24 -17.35
N ALA A 87 3.55 -8.25 -18.24
CA ALA A 87 2.41 -7.97 -19.10
C ALA A 87 2.07 -9.19 -19.97
N GLY A 88 0.82 -9.66 -19.86
CA GLY A 88 0.34 -10.85 -20.56
C GLY A 88 0.64 -12.19 -19.88
N ARG A 89 1.23 -12.18 -18.67
CA ARG A 89 1.28 -13.38 -17.82
C ARG A 89 -0.04 -13.54 -17.06
N GLU A 90 -0.41 -14.78 -16.81
CA GLU A 90 -1.53 -15.10 -15.93
C GLU A 90 -1.22 -14.64 -14.50
N PRO A 91 -2.21 -14.08 -13.77
CA PRO A 91 -2.04 -13.71 -12.37
C PRO A 91 -1.58 -14.89 -11.53
N GLU A 92 -0.64 -14.63 -10.62
CA GLU A 92 -0.15 -15.63 -9.68
C GLU A 92 -1.18 -15.93 -8.58
N ALA A 93 -1.12 -17.14 -8.02
CA ALA A 93 -1.96 -17.52 -6.90
C ALA A 93 -1.78 -16.55 -5.70
N GLY A 94 -2.92 -16.09 -5.18
CA GLY A 94 -2.96 -15.16 -4.05
C GLY A 94 -2.59 -13.72 -4.40
N ASP A 95 -2.47 -13.34 -5.68
CA ASP A 95 -2.45 -11.92 -6.08
C ASP A 95 -3.86 -11.33 -6.00
N LEU A 96 -3.95 -10.01 -5.83
CA LEU A 96 -5.25 -9.34 -5.81
C LEU A 96 -6.00 -9.48 -7.14
N ASP A 97 -7.30 -9.73 -7.06
CA ASP A 97 -8.19 -9.81 -8.23
C ASP A 97 -8.37 -8.46 -8.96
N ARG A 98 -8.01 -7.35 -8.31
CA ARG A 98 -8.09 -6.00 -8.85
C ARG A 98 -6.85 -5.17 -8.54
N VAL A 99 -6.55 -4.21 -9.40
CA VAL A 99 -5.53 -3.20 -9.12
C VAL A 99 -6.01 -2.30 -7.97
N PRO A 100 -5.23 -2.13 -6.89
CA PRO A 100 -5.54 -1.18 -5.83
C PRO A 100 -5.69 0.24 -6.38
N ALA A 101 -6.71 0.95 -5.91
CA ALA A 101 -6.77 2.39 -6.16
C ALA A 101 -5.71 3.07 -5.28
N PRO A 102 -4.97 4.06 -5.81
CA PRO A 102 -3.99 4.79 -5.01
C PRO A 102 -4.67 5.51 -3.84
N PRO A 103 -3.97 5.70 -2.71
CA PRO A 103 -4.51 6.40 -1.55
C PRO A 103 -4.89 7.83 -1.95
N ARG A 104 -6.08 8.28 -1.52
CA ARG A 104 -6.55 9.64 -1.80
C ARG A 104 -5.68 10.64 -1.05
N ALA A 105 -5.07 11.58 -1.77
CA ALA A 105 -4.44 12.73 -1.14
C ALA A 105 -5.50 13.58 -0.41
N ALA A 106 -5.16 14.07 0.79
CA ALA A 106 -6.02 14.96 1.55
C ALA A 106 -6.35 16.20 0.69
N GLY A 107 -7.64 16.39 0.38
CA GLY A 107 -8.14 17.48 -0.47
C GLY A 107 -8.70 17.07 -1.83
N GLN A 108 -8.56 15.82 -2.26
CA GLN A 108 -9.26 15.32 -3.44
C GLN A 108 -10.70 14.93 -3.08
N ALA A 109 -11.65 15.80 -3.41
CA ALA A 109 -13.07 15.45 -3.40
C ALA A 109 -13.30 14.21 -4.26
N ALA A 110 -14.15 13.29 -3.77
CA ALA A 110 -14.55 12.12 -4.56
C ALA A 110 -15.13 12.58 -5.91
N PRO A 111 -14.86 11.87 -7.02
CA PRO A 111 -15.57 12.14 -8.27
C PRO A 111 -17.06 12.02 -7.99
N ALA A 112 -17.82 13.07 -8.27
CA ALA A 112 -19.28 13.01 -8.20
C ALA A 112 -19.75 11.83 -9.07
N GLU A 113 -20.49 10.91 -8.47
CA GLU A 113 -21.11 9.80 -9.16
C GLU A 113 -22.03 10.38 -10.23
N GLN A 114 -21.62 10.30 -11.51
CA GLN A 114 -22.44 10.81 -12.60
C GLN A 114 -23.80 10.09 -12.56
N PRO A 115 -24.93 10.82 -12.48
CA PRO A 115 -26.23 10.18 -12.48
C PRO A 115 -26.40 9.43 -13.80
N ARG A 116 -26.51 8.10 -13.72
CA ARG A 116 -26.85 7.25 -14.87
C ARG A 116 -28.19 7.77 -15.42
N PRO A 117 -28.29 8.16 -16.70
CA PRO A 117 -29.57 8.56 -17.25
C PRO A 117 -30.52 7.36 -17.18
N ALA A 118 -31.58 7.51 -16.37
CA ALA A 118 -32.62 6.50 -16.24
C ALA A 118 -33.22 6.20 -17.62
N SER A 119 -33.21 4.91 -17.97
CA SER A 119 -33.82 4.34 -19.15
C SER A 119 -35.27 4.82 -19.30
N ARG A 120 -35.50 5.83 -20.15
CA ARG A 120 -36.85 6.12 -20.63
C ARG A 120 -37.11 5.18 -21.79
N LEU A 121 -37.88 4.13 -21.49
CA LEU A 121 -38.65 3.38 -22.48
C LEU A 121 -39.34 4.39 -23.41
N TRP A 122 -38.89 4.42 -24.66
CA TRP A 122 -39.63 5.05 -25.74
C TRP A 122 -40.69 4.04 -26.19
N VAL A 123 -41.96 4.37 -26.01
CA VAL A 123 -43.08 3.65 -26.63
C VAL A 123 -43.58 4.53 -27.78
N PRO A 124 -43.37 4.15 -29.06
CA PRO A 124 -44.06 4.80 -30.17
C PRO A 124 -45.52 4.33 -30.21
N GLY A 125 -46.43 5.29 -30.36
CA GLY A 125 -47.87 5.08 -30.32
C GLY A 125 -48.42 4.08 -31.34
N GLN A 126 -49.53 3.47 -30.93
CA GLN A 126 -50.63 2.95 -31.73
C GLN A 126 -51.89 3.63 -31.20
#